data_AF-A0A7C1XIB3-F1
#
_entry.id   AF-A0A7C1XIB3-F1
#
_cell.length_a   1.000
_cell.length_b   1.000
_cell.length_c   1.000
_cell.angle_alpha   90.00
_cell.angle_beta   90.00
_cell.angle_gamma   90.00
#
_symmetry.space_group_name_H-M   'P 1'
#
loop_
_entity.id
_entity.type
_entity.pdbx_description
1 polymer ?
#
loop_
_entity_poly.entity_id
_entity_poly.type
_entity_poly.pdbx_seq_one_letter_code
_entity_poly.pdbx_strand_id
1 'polypeptide(L)' 'MPPLDAYAIGELKAIYQCLHACLPDQPELMDSALLQDLQRHLQQRASADGVDVSTHGEWARWLAER' A
#
# COMPACT_ATOMS: atom_id res chain seq x y z
N MET A 1 -2.94 -15.75 9.61
CA MET A 1 -3.73 -14.71 8.92
C MET A 1 -3.97 -15.16 7.49
N PRO A 2 -5.13 -14.84 6.88
CA PRO A 2 -5.30 -14.94 5.44
C PRO A 2 -4.20 -14.16 4.69
N PRO A 3 -3.81 -14.60 3.48
CA PRO A 3 -2.92 -13.83 2.63
C PRO A 3 -3.57 -12.51 2.21
N LEU A 4 -2.75 -11.51 1.85
CA LEU A 4 -3.24 -10.16 1.54
C LEU A 4 -4.19 -10.13 0.32
N ASP A 5 -4.02 -11.04 -0.64
CA ASP A 5 -4.87 -11.17 -1.83
C ASP A 5 -6.30 -11.66 -1.53
N ALA A 6 -6.57 -12.13 -0.31
CA ALA A 6 -7.91 -12.52 0.13
C ALA A 6 -8.78 -11.32 0.55
N TYR A 7 -8.21 -10.13 0.68
CA TYR A 7 -8.91 -8.91 1.10
C TYR A 7 -9.24 -8.02 -0.10
N ALA A 8 -10.27 -7.18 0.04
CA ALA A 8 -10.64 -6.24 -1.00
C ALA A 8 -9.53 -5.20 -1.21
N ILE A 9 -9.15 -4.95 -2.47
CA ILE A 9 -8.04 -4.04 -2.79
C ILE A 9 -8.28 -2.62 -2.25
N GLY A 10 -9.52 -2.12 -2.28
CA GLY A 10 -9.87 -0.81 -1.73
C GLY A 10 -9.68 -0.72 -0.22
N GLU A 11 -9.90 -1.82 0.52
CA GLU A 11 -9.63 -1.90 1.96
C GLU A 11 -8.13 -1.85 2.23
N LEU A 12 -7.34 -2.64 1.49
CA LEU A 12 -5.88 -2.67 1.59
C LEU A 12 -5.26 -1.29 1.30
N LYS A 13 -5.73 -0.60 0.25
CA LYS A 13 -5.31 0.77 -0.08
C LYS A 13 -5.59 1.74 1.07
N ALA A 14 -6.77 1.65 1.69
CA ALA A 14 -7.17 2.53 2.79
C ALA A 14 -6.34 2.27 4.06
N ILE A 15 -6.11 0.99 4.40
CA ILE A 15 -5.27 0.59 5.53
C ILE A 15 -3.83 1.06 5.32
N TYR A 16 -3.27 0.85 4.13
CA TYR A 16 -1.92 1.32 3.80
C TYR A 16 -1.78 2.83 4.00
N GLN A 17 -2.73 3.62 3.47
CA GLN A 17 -2.72 5.08 3.63
C GLN A 17 -2.80 5.50 5.10
N CYS A 18 -3.63 4.83 5.90
CA CYS A 18 -3.73 5.09 7.34
C CYS A 18 -2.40 4.81 8.06
N LEU A 19 -1.81 3.64 7.83
CA LEU A 19 -0.52 3.27 8.43
C LEU A 19 0.61 4.21 7.99
N HIS A 20 0.65 4.54 6.70
CA HIS A 20 1.66 5.43 6.14
C HIS A 20 1.55 6.86 6.71
N ALA A 21 0.34 7.33 6.99
CA ALA A 21 0.11 8.63 7.62
C ALA A 21 0.59 8.68 9.08
N CYS A 22 0.66 7.53 9.77
CA CYS A 22 1.15 7.43 11.15
C CYS A 22 2.69 7.37 11.25
N LEU A 23 3.42 7.13 10.15
CA LEU A 23 4.88 6.97 10.18
C LEU A 23 5.66 8.15 10.80
N PRO A 24 5.27 9.43 10.62
CA PRO A 24 5.97 10.53 11.27
C PRO A 24 5.95 10.45 12.80
N ASP A 25 4.88 9.91 13.38
CA ASP A 25 4.69 9.80 14.83
C ASP A 25 5.10 8.43 15.38
N GLN A 26 5.19 7.41 14.51
CA GLN A 26 5.52 6.02 14.86
C GLN A 26 6.58 5.46 13.88
N PRO A 27 7.84 5.93 13.96
CA PRO A 27 8.89 5.52 13.04
C PRO A 27 9.18 4.01 13.08
N GLU A 28 8.88 3.32 14.18
CA GLU A 28 9.02 1.87 14.31
C GLU A 28 8.14 1.08 13.32
N LEU A 29 7.06 1.68 12.81
CA LEU A 29 6.21 1.04 11.82
C LEU A 29 6.88 0.96 10.44
N MET A 30 7.91 1.74 10.18
CA MET A 30 8.66 1.72 8.92
C MET A 30 9.38 0.37 8.71
N ASP A 31 9.78 -0.28 9.80
CA ASP A 31 10.40 -1.61 9.81
C ASP A 31 9.38 -2.75 9.98
N SER A 32 8.08 -2.43 10.00
CA SER A 32 7.02 -3.43 10.14
C SER A 32 6.95 -4.34 8.91
N ALA A 33 7.17 -5.64 9.13
CA ALA A 33 7.02 -6.65 8.08
C ALA A 33 5.63 -6.61 7.42
N LEU A 34 4.57 -6.36 8.19
CA LEU A 34 3.21 -6.26 7.66
C LEU A 34 3.05 -5.06 6.72
N LEU A 35 3.62 -3.90 7.08
CA LEU A 35 3.55 -2.70 6.23
C LEU A 35 4.34 -2.90 4.95
N GLN A 36 5.50 -3.54 5.03
CA GLN A 36 6.33 -3.87 3.86
C GLN A 36 5.65 -4.86 2.93
N ASP A 37 5.01 -5.91 3.47
CA ASP A 37 4.27 -6.88 2.67
C ASP A 37 3.03 -6.25 2.02
N LEU A 38 2.31 -5.38 2.76
CA LEU A 38 1.19 -4.61 2.22
C LEU A 38 1.63 -3.69 1.08
N GLN A 39 2.71 -2.94 1.27
CA GLN A 39 3.26 -2.07 0.23
C GLN A 39 3.65 -2.89 -1.01
N ARG A 40 4.37 -4.01 -0.84
CA ARG A 40 4.79 -4.87 -1.94
C ARG A 40 3.59 -5.43 -2.71
N HIS A 41 2.58 -5.89 -1.99
CA HIS A 41 1.35 -6.41 -2.59
C HIS A 41 0.62 -5.33 -3.42
N LEU A 42 0.46 -4.13 -2.86
CA LEU A 42 -0.20 -3.02 -3.56
C LEU A 42 0.62 -2.54 -4.77
N GLN A 43 1.95 -2.49 -4.67
CA GLN A 43 2.82 -2.14 -5.80
C GLN A 43 2.73 -3.17 -6.92
N GLN A 44 2.73 -4.47 -6.61
CA GLN A 44 2.53 -5.52 -7.60
C GLN A 44 1.18 -5.37 -8.32
N ARG A 45 0.12 -5.03 -7.58
CA ARG A 45 -1.20 -4.82 -8.17
C ARG A 45 -1.25 -3.58 -9.06
N ALA A 46 -0.69 -2.47 -8.62
CA ALA A 46 -0.60 -1.24 -9.41
C ALA A 46 0.22 -1.47 -10.70
N SER A 47 1.35 -2.17 -10.62
CA SER A 47 2.12 -2.55 -11.81
C SER A 47 1.33 -3.44 -12.77
N ALA A 48 0.51 -4.37 -12.25
CA ALA A 48 -0.38 -5.18 -13.09
C ALA A 48 -1.48 -4.34 -13.77
N ASP A 49 -1.89 -3.24 -13.14
CA ASP A 49 -2.81 -2.25 -13.71
C ASP A 49 -2.12 -1.24 -14.66
N GLY A 50 -0.82 -1.40 -14.91
CA GLY A 50 -0.03 -0.55 -15.82
C GLY A 50 0.48 0.75 -15.20
N VAL A 51 0.42 0.88 -13.87
CA VAL A 51 0.90 2.05 -13.12
C VAL A 51 2.41 1.95 -12.87
N ASP A 52 3.15 3.01 -13.16
CA ASP A 52 4.54 3.11 -12.75
C ASP A 52 4.64 3.50 -11.27
N VAL A 53 4.84 2.49 -10.42
CA VAL A 53 4.97 2.64 -8.97
C VAL A 53 6.24 3.38 -8.53
N SER A 54 7.21 3.57 -9.44
CA SER A 54 8.39 4.40 -9.16
C SER A 54 8.08 5.89 -9.21
N THR A 55 7.00 6.25 -9.93
CA THR A 55 6.50 7.62 -10.03
C THR A 55 5.51 7.88 -8.89
N HIS A 56 5.92 8.70 -7.90
CA HIS A 56 5.08 9.06 -6.74
C HIS A 56 3.68 9.58 -7.14
N GLY A 57 3.57 10.32 -8.25
CA GLY A 57 2.30 10.87 -8.72
C GLY A 57 1.31 9.80 -9.22
N GLU A 58 1.77 8.85 -10.04
CA GLU A 58 0.90 7.78 -10.54
C GLU A 58 0.51 6.82 -9.42
N TRP A 59 1.46 6.50 -8.55
CA TRP A 59 1.24 5.70 -7.35
C TRP A 59 0.18 6.31 -6.42
N ALA A 60 0.33 7.60 -6.08
CA ALA A 60 -0.63 8.30 -5.23
C ALA A 60 -2.02 8.36 -5.86
N ARG A 61 -2.10 8.57 -7.19
CA ARG A 61 -3.37 8.57 -7.92
C ARG A 61 -4.04 7.20 -7.87
N TRP A 62 -3.30 6.13 -8.15
CA TRP A 62 -3.82 4.76 -8.08
C TRP A 62 -4.28 4.38 -6.66
N LEU A 63 -3.58 4.82 -5.62
CA LEU A 63 -4.00 4.62 -4.23
C LEU A 63 -5.30 5.36 -3.86
N ALA A 64 -5.55 6.53 -4.48
CA ALA A 64 -6.77 7.31 -4.27
C ALA A 64 -7.99 6.73 -5.01
N GLU A 65 -7.76 5.95 -6.07
CA GLU A 65 -8.80 5.24 -6.81
C GLU A 65 -9.30 4.02 -6.00
N ARG A 66 -10.62 3.92 -5.83
CA ARG A 66 -11.27 2.87 -5.01
C ARG A 66 -11.66 1.65 -5.81
#